data_AF-A0A7S2A157-F1
#
_entry.id   AF-A0A7S2A157-F1
#
_cell.length_a   1.000
_cell.length_b   1.000
_cell.length_c   1.000
_cell.angle_alpha   90.00
_cell.angle_beta   90.00
_cell.angle_gamma   90.00
#
_symmetry.space_group_name_H-M   'P 1'
#
loop_
_entity.id
_entity.type
_entity.pdbx_description
1 polymer ?
#
loop_
_entity_poly.entity_id
_entity_poly.type
_entity_poly.pdbx_seq_one_letter_code
_entity_poly.pdbx_strand_id
1 'polypeptide(L)'
;LMAKAVANECQANFISVKGPELLTMWFGESEANVRDVFEKARQAAPCVLFFDELDSIAQQRGGSSGDGGGAADRVMNQLLTEMDGVGAKKNVFIIGATNRPDIIDTALMRPGRLDQLIYIPMPDYESRLGILRATLRKSPISKDVDLPYLASQTDKFTGADLTEICQTSCKLAIREEIERDLERERMKAEAEGEGMDDVDDDDDELDDTMPEILPRHFETAVRNARRSVSDRDLAQYASFAQTLQQSRAAVSGATGGSLASFAFPDQSNMAEGGEANDAADDDDDEEDLYS
;
A
#
# COMPACT_ATOMS: atom_id res chain seq x y z
N LEU A 1 -1.73 2.94 -4.11
CA LEU A 1 -0.95 3.15 -5.37
C LEU A 1 -0.11 1.93 -5.75
N MET A 2 0.68 1.36 -4.83
CA MET A 2 1.56 0.21 -5.11
C MET A 2 0.82 -1.04 -5.62
N ALA A 3 -0.26 -1.47 -4.97
CA ALA A 3 -1.02 -2.66 -5.38
C ALA A 3 -1.56 -2.59 -6.81
N LYS A 4 -2.01 -1.40 -7.23
CA LYS A 4 -2.47 -1.14 -8.60
C LYS A 4 -1.32 -1.19 -9.62
N ALA A 5 -0.13 -0.71 -9.23
CA ALA A 5 1.06 -0.81 -10.08
C ALA A 5 1.50 -2.27 -10.27
N VAL A 6 1.48 -3.08 -9.20
CA VAL A 6 1.77 -4.52 -9.28
C VAL A 6 0.79 -5.23 -10.22
N ALA A 7 -0.51 -4.97 -10.11
CA ALA A 7 -1.49 -5.58 -10.99
C ALA A 7 -1.28 -5.22 -12.47
N ASN A 8 -0.96 -3.95 -12.76
CA ASN A 8 -0.65 -3.51 -14.11
C ASN A 8 0.63 -4.17 -14.67
N GLU A 9 1.68 -4.26 -13.86
CA GLU A 9 2.96 -4.89 -14.27
C GLU A 9 2.79 -6.39 -14.53
N CYS A 10 1.98 -7.06 -13.70
CA CYS A 10 1.69 -8.48 -13.87
C CYS A 10 0.60 -8.77 -14.93
N GLN A 11 0.05 -7.74 -15.59
CA GLN A 11 -1.11 -7.86 -16.50
C GLN A 11 -2.28 -8.66 -15.90
N ALA A 12 -2.50 -8.48 -14.60
CA ALA A 12 -3.56 -9.17 -13.86
C ALA A 12 -4.77 -8.25 -13.67
N ASN A 13 -5.96 -8.83 -13.57
CA ASN A 13 -7.16 -8.10 -13.17
C ASN A 13 -6.97 -7.53 -11.77
N PHE A 14 -7.59 -6.38 -11.49
CA PHE A 14 -7.47 -5.70 -10.20
C PHE A 14 -8.86 -5.43 -9.62
N ILE A 15 -9.14 -6.03 -8.47
CA ILE A 15 -10.35 -5.78 -7.70
C ILE A 15 -9.93 -5.12 -6.39
N SER A 16 -10.48 -3.93 -6.12
CA SER A 16 -10.25 -3.19 -4.89
C SER A 16 -11.52 -3.18 -4.06
N VAL A 17 -11.39 -3.47 -2.77
CA VAL A 17 -12.48 -3.43 -1.80
C VAL A 17 -12.01 -2.65 -0.59
N LYS A 18 -12.80 -1.67 -0.14
CA LYS A 18 -12.51 -0.98 1.11
C LYS A 18 -13.17 -1.72 2.26
N GLY A 19 -12.50 -1.85 3.40
CA GLY A 19 -13.04 -2.58 4.55
C GLY A 19 -14.46 -2.14 4.96
N PRO A 20 -14.81 -0.84 5.03
CA PRO A 20 -16.18 -0.41 5.34
C PRO A 20 -17.23 -0.87 4.33
N GLU A 21 -16.87 -1.13 3.06
CA GLU A 21 -17.81 -1.63 2.04
C GLU A 21 -18.26 -3.07 2.32
N LEU A 22 -17.49 -3.82 3.12
CA LEU A 22 -17.84 -5.17 3.54
C LEU A 22 -18.74 -5.21 4.77
N LEU A 23 -18.94 -4.07 5.45
CA LEU A 23 -19.79 -3.96 6.63
C LEU A 23 -21.17 -3.42 6.22
N THR A 24 -22.20 -4.25 6.33
CA THR A 24 -23.60 -3.81 6.16
C THR A 24 -24.36 -3.94 7.48
N MET A 25 -25.39 -3.10 7.67
CA MET A 25 -26.24 -3.16 8.85
C MET A 25 -27.19 -4.37 8.84
N TRP A 26 -27.31 -5.06 7.70
CA TRP A 26 -28.23 -6.18 7.51
C TRP A 26 -27.55 -7.51 7.86
N PHE A 27 -28.23 -8.30 8.69
CA PHE A 27 -27.73 -9.58 9.17
C PHE A 27 -27.50 -10.56 8.00
N GLY A 28 -26.28 -11.11 7.89
CA GLY A 28 -25.90 -12.13 6.89
C GLY A 28 -25.51 -11.59 5.51
N GLU A 29 -25.91 -10.36 5.16
CA GLU A 29 -25.55 -9.75 3.87
C GLU A 29 -24.05 -9.46 3.78
N SER A 30 -23.43 -9.05 4.88
CA SER A 30 -21.98 -8.79 4.94
C SER A 30 -21.13 -10.04 4.64
N GLU A 31 -21.57 -11.23 5.05
CA GLU A 31 -20.89 -12.50 4.76
C GLU A 31 -21.04 -12.90 3.30
N ALA A 32 -22.23 -12.72 2.73
CA ALA A 32 -22.50 -12.94 1.31
C ALA A 32 -21.63 -12.02 0.45
N ASN A 33 -21.50 -10.74 0.81
CA ASN A 33 -20.63 -9.79 0.12
C ASN A 33 -19.17 -10.26 0.07
N VAL A 34 -18.63 -10.81 1.17
CA VAL A 34 -17.27 -11.39 1.16
C VAL A 34 -17.20 -12.56 0.18
N ARG A 35 -18.15 -13.50 0.20
CA ARG A 35 -18.17 -14.63 -0.75
C ARG A 35 -18.21 -14.16 -2.19
N ASP A 36 -19.08 -13.20 -2.50
CA ASP A 36 -19.27 -12.66 -3.84
C ASP A 36 -17.99 -11.97 -4.35
N VAL A 37 -17.29 -11.23 -3.49
CA VAL A 37 -16.00 -10.60 -3.84
C VAL A 37 -14.96 -11.66 -4.20
N PHE A 38 -14.83 -12.71 -3.39
CA PHE A 38 -13.87 -13.79 -3.65
C PHE A 38 -14.27 -14.64 -4.86
N GLU A 39 -15.57 -14.85 -5.10
CA GLU A 39 -16.05 -15.51 -6.31
C GLU A 39 -15.73 -14.67 -7.56
N LYS A 40 -16.02 -13.37 -7.55
CA LYS A 40 -15.66 -12.45 -8.65
C LYS A 40 -14.15 -12.46 -8.90
N ALA A 41 -13.33 -12.42 -7.86
CA ALA A 41 -11.87 -12.50 -7.99
C ALA A 41 -11.42 -13.82 -8.62
N ARG A 42 -12.04 -14.95 -8.24
CA ARG A 42 -11.77 -16.26 -8.84
C ARG A 42 -12.18 -16.33 -10.30
N GLN A 43 -13.32 -15.75 -10.67
CA GLN A 43 -13.78 -15.67 -12.06
C GLN A 43 -12.89 -14.76 -12.92
N ALA A 44 -12.29 -13.73 -12.32
CA ALA A 44 -11.37 -12.79 -12.95
C ALA A 44 -9.90 -13.24 -12.90
N ALA A 45 -9.59 -14.49 -12.55
CA ALA A 45 -8.21 -14.98 -12.52
C ALA A 45 -7.50 -14.86 -13.91
N PRO A 46 -6.23 -14.40 -13.99
CA PRO A 46 -5.36 -13.96 -12.91
C PRO A 46 -5.77 -12.61 -12.31
N CYS A 47 -5.92 -12.52 -10.99
CA CYS A 47 -6.45 -11.35 -10.31
C CYS A 47 -5.67 -10.98 -9.05
N VAL A 48 -5.44 -9.69 -8.84
CA VAL A 48 -5.03 -9.09 -7.57
C VAL A 48 -6.27 -8.59 -6.85
N LEU A 49 -6.58 -9.19 -5.70
CA LEU A 49 -7.62 -8.75 -4.79
C LEU A 49 -7.01 -7.87 -3.69
N PHE A 50 -7.33 -6.58 -3.72
CA PHE A 50 -6.79 -5.58 -2.80
C PHE A 50 -7.83 -5.17 -1.76
N PHE A 51 -7.51 -5.38 -0.49
CA PHE A 51 -8.28 -4.90 0.66
C PHE A 51 -7.63 -3.63 1.22
N ASP A 52 -8.30 -2.49 1.09
CA ASP A 52 -7.88 -1.23 1.70
C ASP A 52 -8.54 -1.04 3.07
N GLU A 53 -7.88 -0.32 3.97
CA GLU A 53 -8.37 -0.07 5.33
C GLU A 53 -8.77 -1.36 6.06
N LEU A 54 -7.92 -2.39 5.98
CA LEU A 54 -8.20 -3.71 6.56
C LEU A 54 -8.52 -3.63 8.07
N ASP A 55 -7.94 -2.66 8.77
CA ASP A 55 -8.18 -2.36 10.20
C ASP A 55 -9.62 -1.96 10.55
N SER A 56 -10.47 -1.66 9.56
CA SER A 56 -11.90 -1.42 9.79
C SER A 56 -12.70 -2.71 10.01
N ILE A 57 -12.25 -3.83 9.43
CA ILE A 57 -12.91 -5.14 9.53
C ILE A 57 -12.06 -6.18 10.28
N ALA A 58 -10.78 -5.88 10.48
CA ALA A 58 -9.80 -6.84 10.97
C ALA A 58 -9.31 -6.65 12.40
N GLN A 59 -10.12 -6.00 13.22
CA GLN A 59 -9.75 -5.72 14.60
C GLN A 59 -9.68 -6.99 15.46
N GLN A 60 -8.78 -7.01 16.44
CA GLN A 60 -8.68 -8.08 17.41
C GLN A 60 -10.02 -8.34 18.12
N ARG A 61 -10.40 -9.61 18.17
CA ARG A 61 -11.64 -10.10 18.77
C ARG A 61 -11.71 -9.74 20.26
N GLY A 62 -12.87 -9.27 20.71
CA GLY A 62 -13.16 -9.08 22.15
C GLY A 62 -13.11 -7.64 22.67
N GLY A 63 -12.94 -6.63 21.82
CA GLY A 63 -12.93 -5.22 22.23
C GLY A 63 -14.30 -4.54 22.38
N SER A 64 -15.38 -5.15 21.88
CA SER A 64 -16.71 -4.50 21.81
C SER A 64 -17.77 -5.34 22.51
N SER A 65 -18.04 -5.02 23.79
CA SER A 65 -19.07 -5.65 24.63
C SER A 65 -20.51 -5.17 24.33
N GLY A 66 -20.84 -4.94 23.06
CA GLY A 66 -22.18 -4.51 22.64
C GLY A 66 -22.63 -5.21 21.37
N ASP A 67 -23.95 -5.37 21.18
CA ASP A 67 -24.64 -6.11 20.11
C ASP A 67 -24.21 -5.77 18.65
N GLY A 68 -23.39 -4.74 18.43
CA GLY A 68 -22.77 -4.40 17.15
C GLY A 68 -21.44 -5.14 16.83
N GLY A 69 -20.80 -5.77 17.81
CA GLY A 69 -19.49 -6.44 17.63
C GLY A 69 -19.53 -7.74 16.81
N GLY A 70 -20.67 -8.43 16.80
CA GLY A 70 -20.79 -9.72 16.13
C GLY A 70 -20.73 -9.66 14.59
N ALA A 71 -21.09 -8.53 13.97
CA ALA A 71 -21.07 -8.42 12.51
C ALA A 71 -19.64 -8.42 11.96
N ALA A 72 -18.75 -7.65 12.57
CA ALA A 72 -17.33 -7.61 12.19
C ALA A 72 -16.66 -8.97 12.44
N ASP A 73 -16.93 -9.62 13.58
CA ASP A 73 -16.39 -10.95 13.89
C ASP A 73 -16.82 -12.02 12.87
N ARG A 74 -18.09 -11.96 12.41
CA ARG A 74 -18.60 -12.88 11.38
C ARG A 74 -17.98 -12.62 10.02
N VAL A 75 -17.87 -11.36 9.60
CA VAL A 75 -17.19 -10.96 8.36
C VAL A 75 -15.73 -11.40 8.38
N MET A 76 -15.03 -11.21 9.50
CA MET A 76 -13.68 -11.71 9.73
C MET A 76 -13.61 -13.23 9.56
N ASN A 77 -14.48 -13.99 10.22
CA ASN A 77 -14.49 -15.46 10.09
C ASN A 77 -14.73 -15.91 8.63
N GLN A 78 -15.62 -15.23 7.91
CA GLN A 78 -15.87 -15.49 6.50
C GLN A 78 -14.64 -15.15 5.64
N LEU A 79 -13.98 -14.03 5.92
CA LEU A 79 -12.75 -13.63 5.23
C LEU A 79 -11.65 -14.69 5.42
N LEU A 80 -11.44 -15.18 6.64
CA LEU A 80 -10.49 -16.26 6.92
C LEU A 80 -10.82 -17.54 6.15
N THR A 81 -12.10 -17.90 6.08
CA THR A 81 -12.57 -19.09 5.36
C THR A 81 -12.34 -18.97 3.86
N GLU A 82 -12.65 -17.82 3.26
CA GLU A 82 -12.39 -17.59 1.83
C GLU A 82 -10.90 -17.59 1.52
N MET A 83 -10.07 -16.97 2.36
CA MET A 83 -8.62 -16.94 2.19
C MET A 83 -8.01 -18.35 2.22
N ASP A 84 -8.42 -19.20 3.15
CA ASP A 84 -7.99 -20.61 3.20
C ASP A 84 -8.45 -21.36 1.94
N GLY A 85 -9.61 -21.00 1.38
CA GLY A 85 -10.16 -21.57 0.15
C GLY A 85 -9.44 -21.14 -1.13
N VAL A 86 -8.75 -19.98 -1.15
CA VAL A 86 -7.99 -19.51 -2.32
C VAL A 86 -6.77 -20.39 -2.60
N GLY A 87 -6.17 -20.99 -1.57
CA GLY A 87 -4.96 -21.80 -1.65
C GLY A 87 -5.02 -23.02 -2.58
N ALA A 88 -6.22 -23.47 -2.98
CA ALA A 88 -6.41 -24.61 -3.88
C ALA A 88 -6.22 -24.27 -5.38
N LYS A 89 -6.32 -22.99 -5.79
CA LYS A 89 -6.10 -22.53 -7.17
C LYS A 89 -5.29 -21.22 -7.14
N LYS A 90 -3.98 -21.30 -7.41
CA LYS A 90 -2.96 -20.23 -7.27
C LYS A 90 -3.10 -19.01 -8.21
N ASN A 91 -4.31 -18.64 -8.62
CA ASN A 91 -4.52 -17.60 -9.65
C ASN A 91 -5.09 -16.29 -9.09
N VAL A 92 -5.33 -16.20 -7.77
CA VAL A 92 -5.76 -14.97 -7.09
C VAL A 92 -4.70 -14.59 -6.05
N PHE A 93 -4.17 -13.38 -6.16
CA PHE A 93 -3.19 -12.81 -5.24
C PHE A 93 -3.88 -11.80 -4.33
N ILE A 94 -3.72 -11.92 -3.01
CA ILE A 94 -4.40 -11.07 -2.04
C ILE A 94 -3.41 -10.08 -1.44
N ILE A 95 -3.77 -8.80 -1.43
CA ILE A 95 -2.98 -7.73 -0.81
C ILE A 95 -3.88 -6.99 0.18
N GLY A 96 -3.47 -6.87 1.43
CA GLY A 96 -4.11 -6.02 2.43
C GLY A 96 -3.29 -4.77 2.73
N ALA A 97 -3.94 -3.62 2.88
CA ALA A 97 -3.35 -2.39 3.37
C ALA A 97 -3.99 -1.96 4.69
N THR A 98 -3.18 -1.48 5.62
CA THR A 98 -3.64 -0.94 6.90
C THR A 98 -2.67 0.12 7.42
N ASN A 99 -3.21 1.12 8.11
CA ASN A 99 -2.42 2.12 8.84
C ASN A 99 -2.24 1.75 10.32
N ARG A 100 -2.92 0.70 10.78
CA ARG A 100 -2.96 0.26 12.18
C ARG A 100 -2.65 -1.23 12.32
N PRO A 101 -1.41 -1.65 12.06
CA PRO A 101 -1.04 -3.06 12.14
C PRO A 101 -1.13 -3.61 13.58
N ASP A 102 -1.13 -2.75 14.59
CA ASP A 102 -1.24 -3.09 16.02
C ASP A 102 -2.56 -3.76 16.40
N ILE A 103 -3.64 -3.45 15.68
CA ILE A 103 -4.98 -3.96 15.98
C ILE A 103 -5.41 -5.11 15.07
N ILE A 104 -4.58 -5.52 14.11
CA ILE A 104 -4.93 -6.59 13.17
C ILE A 104 -4.95 -7.94 13.90
N ASP A 105 -6.01 -8.74 13.65
CA ASP A 105 -6.12 -10.10 14.17
C ASP A 105 -4.96 -10.98 13.65
N THR A 106 -4.20 -11.56 14.60
CA THR A 106 -3.08 -12.46 14.31
C THR A 106 -3.47 -13.68 13.47
N ALA A 107 -4.74 -14.08 13.45
CA ALA A 107 -5.26 -15.16 12.62
C ALA A 107 -5.12 -14.84 11.12
N LEU A 108 -5.21 -13.57 10.70
CA LEU A 108 -5.01 -13.17 9.31
C LEU A 108 -3.54 -13.28 8.88
N MET A 109 -2.61 -13.12 9.82
CA MET A 109 -1.16 -13.11 9.56
C MET A 109 -0.53 -14.51 9.59
N ARG A 110 -1.34 -15.57 9.76
CA ARG A 110 -0.84 -16.95 9.76
C ARG A 110 -0.38 -17.39 8.36
N PRO A 111 0.57 -18.34 8.26
CA PRO A 111 1.02 -18.90 6.99
C PRO A 111 -0.15 -19.34 6.09
N GLY A 112 -0.08 -19.00 4.80
CA GLY A 112 -1.13 -19.29 3.81
C GLY A 112 -2.22 -18.22 3.69
N ARG A 113 -2.17 -17.15 4.50
CA ARG A 113 -3.10 -16.00 4.48
C ARG A 113 -2.35 -14.72 4.12
N LEU A 114 -2.28 -13.73 5.03
CA LEU A 114 -1.46 -12.52 4.88
C LEU A 114 -0.09 -12.71 5.56
N ASP A 115 0.67 -13.71 5.10
CA ASP A 115 1.94 -14.08 5.74
C ASP A 115 3.14 -13.24 5.30
N GLN A 116 3.03 -12.51 4.19
CA GLN A 116 4.05 -11.56 3.72
C GLN A 116 3.74 -10.14 4.18
N LEU A 117 4.35 -9.74 5.30
CA LEU A 117 4.23 -8.38 5.84
C LEU A 117 5.30 -7.47 5.25
N ILE A 118 4.87 -6.40 4.57
CA ILE A 118 5.75 -5.39 3.96
C ILE A 118 5.50 -4.05 4.64
N TYR A 119 6.54 -3.49 5.27
CA TYR A 119 6.50 -2.14 5.81
C TYR A 119 6.85 -1.12 4.73
N ILE A 120 6.01 -0.09 4.57
CA ILE A 120 6.24 1.03 3.65
C ILE A 120 6.70 2.24 4.49
N PRO A 121 7.99 2.62 4.43
CA PRO A 121 8.50 3.75 5.19
C PRO A 121 8.08 5.10 4.59
N MET A 122 8.34 6.17 5.34
CA MET A 122 8.32 7.53 4.80
C MET A 122 9.35 7.68 3.66
N PRO A 123 9.08 8.53 2.66
CA PRO A 123 10.00 8.71 1.54
C PRO A 123 11.30 9.39 1.99
N ASP A 124 12.43 8.78 1.61
CA ASP A 124 13.76 9.39 1.71
C ASP A 124 13.95 10.49 0.66
N TYR A 125 15.11 11.15 0.67
CA TYR A 125 15.40 12.25 -0.26
C TYR A 125 15.19 11.87 -1.73
N GLU A 126 15.74 10.74 -2.16
CA GLU A 126 15.63 10.26 -3.55
C GLU A 126 14.18 9.91 -3.90
N SER A 127 13.44 9.30 -2.98
CA SER A 127 12.01 9.01 -3.15
C SER A 127 11.18 10.28 -3.26
N ARG A 128 11.47 11.31 -2.44
CA ARG A 128 10.78 12.61 -2.52
C ARG A 128 11.06 13.29 -3.86
N LEU A 129 12.30 13.30 -4.31
CA LEU A 129 12.67 13.81 -5.64
C LEU A 129 11.95 13.05 -6.76
N GLY A 130 11.90 11.71 -6.66
CA GLY A 130 11.17 10.85 -7.58
C GLY A 130 9.67 11.16 -7.62
N ILE A 131 9.04 11.37 -6.45
CA ILE A 131 7.63 11.76 -6.33
C ILE A 131 7.40 13.12 -7.00
N LEU A 132 8.21 14.13 -6.69
CA LEU A 132 8.09 15.47 -7.29
C LEU A 132 8.19 15.40 -8.82
N ARG A 133 9.19 14.68 -9.34
CA ARG A 133 9.36 14.48 -10.79
C ARG A 133 8.19 13.73 -11.42
N ALA A 134 7.70 12.68 -10.77
CA ALA A 134 6.58 11.88 -11.28
C ALA A 134 5.27 12.69 -11.31
N THR A 135 5.01 13.47 -10.26
CA THR A 135 3.81 14.32 -10.14
C THR A 135 3.83 15.47 -11.14
N LEU A 136 4.99 16.13 -11.32
CA LEU A 136 5.15 17.28 -12.21
C LEU A 136 5.47 16.91 -13.67
N ARG A 137 5.60 15.61 -14.00
CA ARG A 137 6.03 15.14 -15.33
C ARG A 137 5.23 15.72 -16.51
N LYS A 138 3.96 16.06 -16.29
CA LYS A 138 3.05 16.60 -17.31
C LYS A 138 2.67 18.07 -17.05
N SER A 139 3.35 18.73 -16.12
CA SER A 139 3.08 20.11 -15.74
C SER A 139 4.11 21.04 -16.38
N PRO A 140 3.71 22.22 -16.88
CA PRO A 140 4.63 23.23 -17.37
C PRO A 140 5.35 23.85 -16.15
N ILE A 141 6.61 23.48 -15.92
CA ILE A 141 7.42 24.04 -14.82
C ILE A 141 8.51 24.92 -15.41
N SER A 142 8.74 26.09 -14.79
CA SER A 142 9.86 26.95 -15.18
C SER A 142 11.19 26.24 -14.92
N LYS A 143 12.18 26.51 -15.76
CA LYS A 143 13.56 26.00 -15.61
C LYS A 143 14.24 26.47 -14.33
N ASP A 144 13.72 27.53 -13.71
CA ASP A 144 14.23 28.11 -12.46
C ASP A 144 13.78 27.30 -11.22
N VAL A 145 12.88 26.31 -11.40
CA VAL A 145 12.39 25.47 -10.30
C VAL A 145 13.41 24.38 -9.96
N ASP A 146 14.06 24.51 -8.80
CA ASP A 146 14.98 23.51 -8.25
C ASP A 146 14.23 22.43 -7.44
N LEU A 147 13.87 21.32 -8.11
CA LEU A 147 13.25 20.16 -7.46
C LEU A 147 14.16 19.45 -6.44
N PRO A 148 15.47 19.25 -6.70
CA PRO A 148 16.42 18.79 -5.67
C PRO A 148 16.40 19.63 -4.38
N TYR A 149 16.35 20.96 -4.50
CA TYR A 149 16.22 21.84 -3.34
C TYR A 149 14.88 21.62 -2.63
N LEU A 150 13.77 21.57 -3.36
CA LEU A 150 12.44 21.30 -2.79
C LEU A 150 12.39 19.96 -2.04
N ALA A 151 13.02 18.91 -2.58
CA ALA A 151 13.12 17.60 -1.91
C ALA A 151 13.94 17.65 -0.60
N SER A 152 14.94 18.53 -0.53
CA SER A 152 15.74 18.75 0.69
C SER A 152 14.95 19.45 1.81
N GLN A 153 14.03 20.35 1.44
CA GLN A 153 13.24 21.15 2.39
C GLN A 153 11.96 20.46 2.87
N THR A 154 11.56 19.37 2.22
CA THR A 154 10.32 18.63 2.50
C THR A 154 10.56 17.35 3.30
N ASP A 155 11.52 17.40 4.23
CA ASP A 155 11.77 16.25 5.10
C ASP A 155 10.55 15.88 5.94
N LYS A 156 10.30 14.57 6.09
CA LYS A 156 9.11 14.01 6.76
C LYS A 156 7.75 14.33 6.11
N PHE A 157 7.73 14.80 4.86
CA PHE A 157 6.50 14.91 4.08
C PHE A 157 6.14 13.53 3.49
N THR A 158 4.85 13.20 3.46
CA THR A 158 4.38 12.00 2.77
C THR A 158 4.30 12.25 1.26
N GLY A 159 4.12 11.17 0.47
CA GLY A 159 3.84 11.33 -0.96
C GLY A 159 2.56 12.12 -1.25
N ALA A 160 1.56 12.05 -0.36
CA ALA A 160 0.35 12.85 -0.47
C ALA A 160 0.64 14.34 -0.23
N ASP A 161 1.41 14.67 0.81
CA ASP A 161 1.78 16.06 1.13
C ASP A 161 2.57 16.70 -0.03
N LEU A 162 3.52 15.96 -0.61
CA LEU A 162 4.29 16.42 -1.79
C LEU A 162 3.39 16.64 -3.01
N THR A 163 2.41 15.76 -3.21
CA THR A 163 1.44 15.89 -4.30
C THR A 163 0.56 17.13 -4.09
N GLU A 164 0.14 17.39 -2.85
CA GLU A 164 -0.63 18.58 -2.49
C GLU A 164 0.16 19.86 -2.71
N ILE A 165 1.46 19.90 -2.37
CA ILE A 165 2.34 21.04 -2.69
C ILE A 165 2.31 21.31 -4.20
N CYS A 166 2.54 20.29 -5.03
CA CYS A 166 2.56 20.42 -6.49
C CYS A 166 1.22 20.93 -7.04
N GLN A 167 0.10 20.36 -6.56
CA GLN A 167 -1.24 20.78 -6.96
C GLN A 167 -1.54 22.22 -6.54
N THR A 168 -1.12 22.62 -5.34
CA THR A 168 -1.30 23.98 -4.84
C THR A 168 -0.50 24.97 -5.65
N SER A 169 0.76 24.66 -5.98
CA SER A 169 1.58 25.50 -6.87
C SER A 169 0.97 25.65 -8.26
N CYS A 170 0.40 24.58 -8.82
CA CYS A 170 -0.33 24.65 -10.09
C CYS A 170 -1.56 25.56 -10.00
N LYS A 171 -2.36 25.44 -8.93
CA LYS A 171 -3.53 26.32 -8.71
C LYS A 171 -3.13 27.79 -8.57
N LEU A 172 -2.01 28.07 -7.91
CA LEU A 172 -1.49 29.44 -7.77
C LEU A 172 -1.07 30.01 -9.13
N ALA A 173 -0.39 29.22 -9.96
CA ALA A 173 0.00 29.63 -11.31
C ALA A 173 -1.21 29.97 -12.18
N ILE A 174 -2.23 29.10 -12.17
CA ILE A 174 -3.48 29.32 -12.92
C ILE A 174 -4.19 30.58 -12.42
N ARG A 175 -4.24 30.79 -11.10
CA ARG A 175 -4.91 31.96 -10.52
C ARG A 175 -4.24 33.26 -10.93
N GLU A 176 -2.91 33.29 -10.93
CA GLU A 176 -2.16 34.47 -11.34
C GLU A 176 -2.34 34.77 -12.83
N GLU A 177 -2.38 33.74 -13.68
CA GLU A 177 -2.62 33.92 -15.11
C GLU A 177 -3.98 34.57 -15.38
N ILE A 178 -5.03 34.05 -14.72
CA ILE A 178 -6.39 34.62 -14.83
C ILE A 178 -6.42 36.08 -14.36
N GLU A 179 -5.72 36.42 -13.27
CA GLU A 179 -5.65 37.78 -12.76
C GLU A 179 -4.93 38.72 -13.74
N ARG A 180 -3.85 38.25 -14.35
CA ARG A 180 -3.10 38.97 -15.38
C ARG A 180 -3.92 39.23 -16.64
N ASP A 181 -4.68 38.24 -17.10
CA ASP A 181 -5.53 38.40 -18.28
C ASP A 181 -6.66 39.41 -18.04
N LEU A 182 -7.31 39.35 -16.87
CA LEU A 182 -8.31 40.35 -16.48
C LEU A 182 -7.72 41.76 -16.37
N GLU A 183 -6.48 41.90 -15.88
CA GLU A 183 -5.80 43.20 -15.80
C GLU A 183 -5.45 43.74 -17.19
N ARG A 184 -4.99 42.88 -18.11
CA ARG A 184 -4.75 43.25 -19.51
C ARG A 184 -6.03 43.70 -20.21
N GLU A 185 -7.12 42.95 -20.08
CA GLU A 185 -8.42 43.33 -20.65
C GLU A 185 -8.88 44.70 -20.13
N ARG A 186 -8.69 44.95 -18.83
CA ARG A 186 -9.03 46.23 -18.23
C ARG A 186 -8.16 47.37 -18.76
N MET A 187 -6.84 47.17 -18.89
CA MET A 187 -5.94 48.17 -19.45
C MET A 187 -6.24 48.47 -20.92
N LYS A 188 -6.58 47.44 -21.72
CA LYS A 188 -7.03 47.62 -23.11
C LYS A 188 -8.31 48.46 -23.18
N ALA A 189 -9.31 48.16 -22.37
CA ALA A 189 -10.57 48.92 -22.32
C ALA A 189 -10.39 50.38 -21.85
N GLU A 190 -9.46 50.64 -20.92
CA GLU A 190 -9.12 52.00 -20.48
C GLU A 190 -8.37 52.78 -21.59
N ALA A 191 -7.45 52.14 -22.33
CA ALA A 191 -6.73 52.76 -23.45
C ALA A 191 -7.63 53.08 -24.66
N GLU A 192 -8.57 52.19 -25.00
CA GLU A 192 -9.60 52.42 -26.03
C GLU A 192 -10.51 53.61 -25.67
N GLY A 193 -10.82 53.78 -24.37
CA GLY A 193 -11.65 54.88 -23.87
C GLY A 193 -10.99 56.27 -23.92
N GLU A 194 -9.67 56.34 -23.95
CA GLU A 194 -8.90 57.58 -24.00
C GLU A 194 -8.54 58.04 -25.43
N GLY A 195 -8.98 57.30 -26.47
CA GLY A 195 -8.84 57.70 -27.87
C GLY A 195 -7.41 57.60 -28.44
N MET A 196 -6.59 56.70 -27.88
CA MET A 196 -5.27 56.37 -28.41
C MET A 196 -5.44 55.29 -29.50
N ASP A 197 -5.50 55.72 -30.77
CA ASP A 197 -5.73 54.85 -31.95
C ASP A 197 -4.51 54.02 -32.42
N ASP A 198 -3.42 53.98 -31.66
CA ASP A 198 -2.18 53.26 -32.02
C ASP A 198 -1.81 52.20 -30.96
N VAL A 199 -2.63 51.17 -30.82
CA VAL A 199 -2.15 49.89 -30.29
C VAL A 199 -2.10 48.96 -31.50
N ASP A 200 -0.88 48.68 -31.96
CA ASP A 200 -0.62 47.69 -33.01
C ASP A 200 -1.37 46.39 -32.65
N ASP A 201 -2.35 46.03 -33.46
CA ASP A 201 -3.20 44.82 -33.41
C ASP A 201 -2.38 43.53 -33.71
N ASP A 202 -1.07 43.56 -33.45
CA ASP A 202 -0.08 42.50 -33.73
C ASP A 202 0.25 41.68 -32.47
N ASP A 203 -0.41 41.96 -31.34
CA ASP A 203 -0.29 41.21 -30.07
C ASP A 203 -1.50 40.28 -29.79
N ASP A 204 -2.35 40.06 -30.81
CA ASP A 204 -3.37 39.01 -30.83
C ASP A 204 -2.82 37.61 -31.21
N GLU A 205 -1.51 37.51 -31.52
CA GLU A 205 -0.77 36.27 -31.24
C GLU A 205 -0.47 36.20 -29.73
N LEU A 206 -1.52 36.15 -28.91
CA LEU A 206 -1.43 35.57 -27.58
C LEU A 206 -1.00 34.13 -27.79
N ASP A 207 0.31 33.90 -27.76
CA ASP A 207 0.91 32.58 -27.66
C ASP A 207 0.11 31.85 -26.59
N ASP A 208 -0.65 30.82 -26.99
CA ASP A 208 -1.52 29.94 -26.19
C ASP A 208 -0.62 29.11 -25.24
N THR A 209 0.22 29.83 -24.52
CA THR A 209 1.29 29.35 -23.68
C THR A 209 0.68 29.01 -22.36
N MET A 210 0.57 27.71 -22.15
CA MET A 210 0.16 27.15 -20.87
C MET A 210 1.01 27.81 -19.76
N PRO A 211 0.38 28.43 -18.74
CA PRO A 211 1.11 29.20 -17.74
C PRO A 211 2.08 28.29 -16.99
N GLU A 212 3.36 28.69 -16.98
CA GLU A 212 4.41 27.95 -16.29
C GLU A 212 4.32 28.11 -14.77
N ILE A 213 4.58 27.02 -14.04
CA ILE A 213 4.69 27.04 -12.59
C ILE A 213 6.06 27.58 -12.19
N LEU A 214 6.07 28.78 -11.62
CA LEU A 214 7.25 29.51 -11.16
C LEU A 214 7.68 29.14 -9.73
N PRO A 215 8.94 29.42 -9.34
CA PRO A 215 9.45 29.17 -7.98
C PRO A 215 8.59 29.76 -6.86
N ARG A 216 8.08 30.98 -7.03
CA ARG A 216 7.19 31.66 -6.04
C ARG A 216 5.92 30.87 -5.71
N HIS A 217 5.40 30.09 -6.66
CA HIS A 217 4.22 29.25 -6.42
C HIS A 217 4.56 28.07 -5.51
N PHE A 218 5.76 27.50 -5.65
CA PHE A 218 6.27 26.47 -4.76
C PHE A 218 6.59 27.03 -3.38
N GLU A 219 7.22 28.19 -3.28
CA GLU A 219 7.49 28.85 -2.00
C GLU A 219 6.21 29.08 -1.20
N THR A 220 5.17 29.59 -1.86
CA THR A 220 3.87 29.86 -1.23
C THR A 220 3.17 28.55 -0.84
N ALA A 221 3.22 27.54 -1.70
CA ALA A 221 2.65 26.23 -1.39
C ALA A 221 3.33 25.57 -0.20
N VAL A 222 4.67 25.53 -0.16
CA VAL A 222 5.45 24.94 0.94
C VAL A 222 5.23 25.69 2.25
N ARG A 223 5.17 27.03 2.22
CA ARG A 223 4.94 27.86 3.41
C ARG A 223 3.59 27.56 4.07
N ASN A 224 2.58 27.23 3.26
CA ASN A 224 1.23 26.92 3.73
C ASN A 224 1.00 25.40 3.92
N ALA A 225 1.93 24.56 3.48
CA ALA A 225 1.78 23.12 3.56
C ALA A 225 1.91 22.65 5.01
N ARG A 226 1.03 21.74 5.41
CA ARG A 226 1.06 21.10 6.71
C ARG A 226 1.44 19.63 6.53
N ARG A 227 2.42 19.18 7.33
CA ARG A 227 2.74 17.74 7.41
C ARG A 227 1.52 16.97 7.92
N SER A 228 1.10 15.95 7.18
CA SER A 228 -0.03 15.10 7.58
C SER A 228 0.33 14.15 8.74
N VAL A 229 1.59 13.74 8.85
CA VAL A 229 2.05 12.78 9.86
C VAL A 229 2.87 13.49 10.95
N SER A 230 2.45 13.30 12.21
CA SER A 230 3.11 13.89 13.38
C SER A 230 4.40 13.15 13.74
N ASP A 231 5.31 13.81 14.46
CA ASP A 231 6.55 13.16 14.93
C ASP A 231 6.29 12.00 15.91
N ARG A 232 5.16 12.04 16.63
CA ARG A 232 4.72 10.93 17.49
C ARG A 232 4.38 9.69 16.67
N ASP A 233 3.62 9.86 15.59
CA ASP A 233 3.19 8.74 14.76
C ASP A 233 4.39 8.16 14.00
N LEU A 234 5.34 9.01 13.56
CA LEU A 234 6.61 8.56 12.98
C LEU A 234 7.40 7.67 13.94
N ALA A 235 7.49 8.04 15.22
CA ALA A 235 8.17 7.23 16.22
C ALA A 235 7.48 5.87 16.44
N GLN A 236 6.14 5.86 16.41
CA GLN A 236 5.36 4.64 16.50
C GLN A 236 5.56 3.71 15.28
N TYR A 237 5.61 4.27 14.07
CA TYR A 237 5.88 3.47 12.87
C TYR A 237 7.31 2.92 12.85
N ALA A 238 8.29 3.67 13.34
CA ALA A 238 9.68 3.23 13.42
C ALA A 238 9.85 2.05 14.41
N SER A 239 9.20 2.11 15.58
CA SER A 239 9.25 1.01 16.55
C SER A 239 8.54 -0.24 16.02
N PHE A 240 7.45 -0.07 15.29
CA PHE A 240 6.77 -1.18 14.62
C PHE A 240 7.66 -1.83 13.56
N ALA A 241 8.32 -1.04 12.71
CA ALA A 241 9.22 -1.54 11.68
C ALA A 241 10.36 -2.39 12.27
N GLN A 242 10.94 -1.95 13.40
CA GLN A 242 11.96 -2.72 14.12
C GLN A 242 11.40 -4.05 14.64
N THR A 243 10.19 -4.04 15.20
CA THR A 243 9.51 -5.24 15.71
C THR A 243 9.22 -6.24 14.58
N LEU A 244 8.75 -5.74 13.44
CA LEU A 244 8.47 -6.54 12.25
C LEU A 244 9.74 -7.20 11.69
N GLN A 245 10.86 -6.49 11.69
CA GLN A 245 12.13 -7.02 11.22
C GLN A 245 12.67 -8.10 12.17
N GLN A 246 12.46 -7.94 13.49
CA GLN A 246 12.83 -8.93 14.50
C GLN A 246 11.96 -10.19 14.40
N SER A 247 10.64 -10.06 14.20
CA SER A 247 9.76 -11.23 14.04
C SER A 247 10.11 -12.02 12.78
N ARG A 248 10.44 -11.33 11.68
CA ARG A 248 10.94 -11.97 10.45
C ARG A 248 12.27 -12.70 10.68
N ALA A 249 13.21 -12.11 11.44
CA ALA A 249 14.48 -12.75 11.77
C ALA A 249 14.34 -13.98 12.69
N ALA A 250 13.36 -13.96 13.60
CA ALA A 250 13.03 -15.09 14.46
C ALA A 250 12.38 -16.25 13.68
N VAL A 251 11.53 -15.95 12.70
CA VAL A 251 10.89 -16.95 11.83
C VAL A 251 11.86 -17.48 10.75
N SER A 252 12.77 -16.65 10.23
CA SER A 252 13.74 -17.05 9.19
C SER A 252 15.01 -17.68 9.75
N GLY A 253 15.08 -18.01 11.05
CA GLY A 253 16.21 -18.71 11.66
C GLY A 253 17.52 -17.91 11.76
N ALA A 254 17.51 -16.60 11.55
CA ALA A 254 18.73 -15.79 11.55
C ALA A 254 19.28 -15.53 12.97
N THR A 255 18.48 -15.79 14.01
CA THR A 255 18.91 -15.71 15.41
C THR A 255 18.63 -17.01 16.15
N GLY A 256 19.50 -18.00 15.95
CA GLY A 256 19.87 -19.01 16.98
C GLY A 256 18.76 -19.86 17.61
N GLY A 257 17.60 -20.02 16.97
CA GLY A 257 16.61 -21.03 17.34
C GLY A 257 16.93 -22.37 16.70
N SER A 258 16.70 -23.48 17.44
CA SER A 258 16.93 -24.90 17.11
C SER A 258 16.77 -25.35 15.64
N LEU A 259 15.96 -24.65 14.84
CA LEU A 259 15.71 -24.93 13.42
C LEU A 259 16.78 -24.40 12.47
N ALA A 260 17.59 -23.41 12.85
CA ALA A 260 18.70 -22.91 12.02
C ALA A 260 19.80 -23.98 11.83
N SER A 261 19.88 -24.92 12.77
CA SER A 261 20.74 -26.10 12.75
C SER A 261 20.04 -27.36 12.22
N PHE A 262 18.86 -27.23 11.63
CA PHE A 262 18.14 -28.38 11.06
C PHE A 262 18.89 -28.91 9.83
N ALA A 263 19.47 -30.10 9.97
CA ALA A 263 20.01 -30.89 8.89
C ALA A 263 19.39 -32.28 8.96
N PHE A 264 19.03 -32.84 7.81
CA PHE A 264 18.69 -34.26 7.76
C PHE A 264 19.94 -35.08 8.12
N PRO A 265 19.82 -36.16 8.92
CA PRO A 265 20.94 -37.05 9.15
C PRO A 265 21.42 -37.61 7.81
N ASP A 266 22.73 -37.55 7.59
CA ASP A 266 23.36 -38.00 6.37
C ASP A 266 23.17 -39.53 6.23
N GLN A 267 22.59 -39.99 5.11
CA GLN A 267 22.31 -41.41 4.86
C GLN A 267 23.59 -42.27 4.78
N SER A 268 24.76 -41.64 4.78
CA SER A 268 26.08 -42.27 4.80
C SER A 268 26.44 -42.94 6.13
N ASN A 269 25.73 -42.64 7.23
CA ASN A 269 26.06 -43.14 8.57
C ASN A 269 25.10 -44.20 9.13
N MET A 270 24.18 -44.75 8.32
CA MET A 270 23.35 -45.90 8.70
C MET A 270 23.90 -47.26 8.23
N ALA A 271 25.05 -47.28 7.56
CA ALA A 271 25.66 -48.50 7.03
C ALA A 271 26.80 -49.08 7.89
N GLU A 272 27.23 -48.42 8.97
CA GLU A 272 28.25 -48.94 9.90
C GLU A 272 27.68 -49.06 11.32
N GLY A 273 26.84 -50.07 11.50
CA GLY A 273 26.34 -50.49 12.81
C GLY A 273 25.82 -51.93 12.83
N GLY A 274 26.20 -52.73 11.84
CA GLY A 274 25.83 -54.13 11.73
C GLY A 274 27.05 -55.04 11.85
N GLU A 275 27.40 -55.41 13.07
CA GLU A 275 28.04 -56.70 13.35
C GLU A 275 27.40 -57.34 14.59
N ALA A 276 26.54 -58.32 14.27
CA ALA A 276 26.32 -59.59 14.94
C ALA A 276 26.49 -59.68 16.46
N ASN A 277 25.38 -60.05 17.13
CA ASN A 277 25.45 -61.15 18.07
C ASN A 277 24.36 -62.16 17.70
N ASP A 278 24.82 -63.22 17.06
CA ASP A 278 24.08 -64.44 16.76
C ASP A 278 23.97 -65.24 18.06
N ALA A 279 22.76 -65.46 18.55
CA ALA A 279 22.46 -66.46 19.56
C ALA A 279 21.11 -67.07 19.22
N ALA A 280 21.18 -68.26 18.66
CA ALA A 280 20.08 -69.16 18.41
C ALA A 280 19.24 -69.39 19.67
N ASP A 281 17.92 -69.40 19.51
CA ASP A 281 17.08 -70.44 20.11
C ASP A 281 15.91 -70.69 19.17
N ASP A 282 15.79 -71.96 18.77
CA ASP A 282 14.56 -72.56 18.27
C ASP A 282 13.46 -72.34 19.32
N ASP A 283 12.26 -72.00 18.88
CA ASP A 283 11.13 -72.86 19.15
C ASP A 283 9.94 -72.44 18.28
N ASP A 284 9.42 -73.45 17.58
CA ASP A 284 8.09 -73.51 17.00
C ASP A 284 7.04 -72.96 17.98
N ASP A 285 6.07 -72.21 17.47
CA ASP A 285 4.67 -72.65 17.60
C ASP A 285 3.74 -71.78 16.75
N GLU A 286 2.85 -72.51 16.11
CA GLU A 286 1.69 -72.11 15.33
C GLU A 286 0.80 -71.09 16.08
N GLU A 287 0.19 -70.14 15.36
CA GLU A 287 -1.27 -70.09 15.21
C GLU A 287 -1.73 -68.86 14.40
N ASP A 288 -2.51 -69.17 13.37
CA ASP A 288 -3.44 -68.27 12.70
C ASP A 288 -4.33 -67.51 13.70
N LEU A 289 -4.50 -66.19 13.53
CA LEU A 289 -5.79 -65.56 13.78
C LEU A 289 -5.96 -64.23 13.04
N TYR A 290 -6.93 -64.22 12.12
CA TYR A 290 -7.51 -63.11 11.36
C TYR A 290 -6.85 -62.71 10.03
N SER A 291 -6.99 -63.65 9.07
CA SER A 291 -7.42 -63.50 7.65
C SER A 291 -6.73 -62.47 6.74
#